data_AF-A0A7Y5KE16-F1
#
_entry.id   AF-A0A7Y5KE16-F1
#
_cell.length_a   1.000
_cell.length_b   1.000
_cell.length_c   1.000
_cell.angle_alpha   90.00
_cell.angle_beta   90.00
_cell.angle_gamma   90.00
#
_symmetry.space_group_name_H-M   'P 1'
#
loop_
_entity.id
_entity.type
_entity.pdbx_description
1 polymer ?
#
loop_
_entity_poly.entity_id
_entity_poly.type
_entity_poly.pdbx_seq_one_letter_code
_entity_poly.pdbx_strand_id
1 'polypeptide(L)'
;MIHDIDETIRQLLIKELGVFGLVHGTHYDISFDMPDGEWEGRITRLTADLFLYDLTENHTLRKNEQIREIKADRTIDTKKPPARFD
;
A
#
# COMPACT_ATOMS: atom_id res chain seq x y z
N MET A 1 -7.51 1.00 -0.24
CA MET A 1 -6.45 1.90 0.28
C MET A 1 -5.16 1.15 0.50
N ILE A 2 -5.05 0.23 1.46
CA ILE A 2 -3.80 -0.54 1.64
C ILE A 2 -3.53 -1.48 0.45
N HIS A 3 -4.58 -2.14 -0.04
CA HIS A 3 -4.52 -2.90 -1.28
C HIS A 3 -4.10 -2.05 -2.50
N ASP A 4 -4.44 -0.76 -2.52
CA ASP A 4 -4.05 0.13 -3.62
C ASP A 4 -2.54 0.44 -3.54
N ILE A 5 -1.95 0.43 -2.34
CA ILE A 5 -0.50 0.54 -2.12
C ILE A 5 0.17 -0.74 -2.62
N ASP A 6 -0.34 -1.92 -2.25
CA ASP A 6 0.19 -3.21 -2.72
C ASP A 6 0.21 -3.26 -4.24
N GLU A 7 -0.89 -2.87 -4.87
CA GLU A 7 -0.98 -2.86 -6.34
C GLU A 7 -0.06 -1.80 -6.96
N THR A 8 0.07 -0.63 -6.34
CA THR A 8 1.02 0.40 -6.81
C THR A 8 2.46 -0.10 -6.75
N ILE A 9 2.86 -0.73 -5.64
CA ILE A 9 4.20 -1.32 -5.46
C ILE A 9 4.40 -2.47 -6.46
N ARG A 10 3.39 -3.32 -6.65
CA ARG A 10 3.43 -4.40 -7.65
C ARG A 10 3.72 -3.85 -9.04
N GLN A 11 2.94 -2.87 -9.49
CA GLN A 11 3.11 -2.28 -10.82
C GLN A 11 4.46 -1.57 -10.97
N LEU A 12 4.94 -0.91 -9.90
CA LEU A 12 6.26 -0.31 -9.87
C LEU A 12 7.35 -1.37 -10.07
N LEU A 13 7.32 -2.47 -9.32
CA LEU A 13 8.29 -3.55 -9.43
C LEU A 13 8.24 -4.23 -10.81
N ILE A 14 7.05 -4.50 -11.34
CA ILE A 14 6.89 -5.07 -12.69
C ILE A 14 7.53 -4.17 -13.74
N LYS A 15 7.30 -2.86 -13.63
CA LYS A 15 7.88 -1.87 -14.55
C LYS A 15 9.40 -1.84 -14.46
N GLU A 16 9.96 -1.73 -13.26
CA GLU A 16 11.41 -1.64 -13.05
C GLU A 16 12.13 -2.93 -13.45
N LEU A 17 11.61 -4.10 -13.05
CA LEU A 17 12.18 -5.39 -13.44
C LEU A 17 12.01 -5.69 -14.94
N GLY A 18 10.94 -5.17 -15.55
CA GLY A 18 10.72 -5.22 -16.99
C GLY A 18 11.82 -4.52 -17.80
N VAL A 19 12.47 -3.48 -17.25
CA VAL A 19 13.64 -2.82 -17.89
C VAL A 19 14.80 -3.80 -18.08
N PHE A 20 14.92 -4.81 -17.22
CA PHE A 20 15.93 -5.87 -17.32
C PHE A 20 15.46 -7.08 -18.16
N GLY A 21 14.30 -7.00 -18.81
CA GLY A 21 13.73 -8.09 -19.60
C GLY A 21 13.06 -9.19 -18.78
N LEU A 22 12.92 -9.01 -17.46
CA LEU A 22 12.23 -9.97 -16.60
C LEU A 22 10.72 -9.77 -16.69
N VAL A 23 10.00 -10.86 -16.95
CA VAL A 23 8.54 -10.87 -17.09
C VAL A 23 7.90 -11.52 -15.86
N HIS A 24 7.04 -10.78 -15.17
CA HIS A 24 6.23 -11.27 -14.04
C HIS A 24 5.32 -12.43 -14.48
N GLY A 25 5.18 -13.45 -13.63
CA GLY A 25 4.43 -14.68 -13.92
C GLY A 25 5.21 -15.72 -14.75
N THR A 26 6.32 -15.33 -15.38
CA THR A 26 7.22 -16.22 -16.13
C THR A 26 8.55 -16.42 -15.41
N HIS A 27 9.25 -15.33 -15.10
CA HIS A 27 10.58 -15.37 -14.48
C HIS A 27 10.53 -15.26 -12.96
N TYR A 28 9.55 -14.50 -12.45
CA TYR A 28 9.38 -14.27 -11.02
C TYR A 28 7.91 -13.99 -10.69
N ASP A 29 7.55 -14.19 -9.42
CA ASP A 29 6.28 -13.76 -8.83
C ASP A 29 6.50 -12.67 -7.77
N ILE A 30 5.41 -11.97 -7.42
CA ILE A 30 5.36 -10.97 -6.37
C ILE A 30 4.20 -11.32 -5.42
N SER A 31 4.49 -11.49 -4.13
CA SER A 31 3.47 -11.65 -3.08
C SER A 31 3.54 -10.52 -2.04
N PHE A 32 2.46 -10.38 -1.27
CA PHE A 32 2.31 -9.45 -0.16
C PHE A 32 1.71 -10.17 1.06
N ASP A 33 1.96 -11.48 1.15
CA ASP A 33 1.40 -12.33 2.20
C ASP A 33 2.26 -12.23 3.47
N MET A 34 1.79 -12.85 4.55
CA MET A 34 2.64 -13.05 5.72
C MET A 34 3.67 -14.15 5.41
N PRO A 35 4.97 -13.91 5.65
CA PRO A 35 6.01 -14.90 5.42
C PRO A 35 6.02 -15.91 6.58
N ASP A 36 5.07 -16.84 6.55
CA ASP A 36 4.96 -17.94 7.50
C ASP A 36 5.36 -19.29 6.87
N GLY A 37 5.40 -20.34 7.67
CA GLY A 37 5.80 -21.67 7.20
C GLY A 37 4.86 -22.26 6.14
N GLU A 38 3.58 -21.88 6.13
CA GLU A 38 2.66 -22.29 5.07
C GLU A 38 2.97 -21.56 3.75
N TRP A 39 3.28 -20.26 3.83
CA TRP A 39 3.70 -19.45 2.70
C TRP A 39 5.00 -20.00 2.09
N GLU A 40 6.03 -20.26 2.91
CA GLU A 40 7.29 -20.85 2.44
C GLU A 40 7.06 -22.18 1.70
N GLY A 41 6.16 -23.02 2.21
CA GLY A 41 5.79 -24.30 1.59
C GLY A 41 5.08 -24.18 0.24
N ARG A 42 4.49 -23.02 -0.09
CA ARG A 42 3.81 -22.76 -1.37
C ARG A 42 4.74 -22.26 -2.47
N ILE A 43 5.97 -21.84 -2.14
CA ILE A 43 6.89 -21.23 -3.11
C ILE A 43 7.49 -22.30 -4.01
N THR A 44 7.17 -22.24 -5.31
CA THR A 44 7.70 -23.18 -6.32
C THR A 44 8.68 -22.53 -7.30
N ARG A 45 8.80 -21.20 -7.28
CA ARG A 45 9.64 -20.41 -8.18
C ARG A 45 10.10 -19.13 -7.48
N LEU A 46 11.05 -18.42 -8.10
CA LEU A 46 11.56 -17.15 -7.59
C LEU A 46 10.41 -16.19 -7.30
N THR A 47 10.19 -15.87 -6.03
CA THR A 47 9.08 -15.05 -5.58
C THR A 47 9.64 -13.95 -4.66
N ALA A 48 9.33 -12.70 -4.97
CA ALA A 48 9.61 -11.56 -4.09
C ALA A 48 8.39 -11.34 -3.20
N ASP A 49 8.54 -11.51 -1.89
CA ASP A 49 7.48 -11.24 -0.93
C ASP A 49 7.71 -9.92 -0.22
N LEU A 50 6.68 -9.07 -0.22
CA LEU A 50 6.70 -7.76 0.39
C LEU A 50 5.68 -7.70 1.52
N PHE A 51 6.14 -8.03 2.72
CA PHE A 51 5.31 -8.00 3.92
C PHE A 51 5.31 -6.62 4.56
N LEU A 52 4.11 -6.07 4.80
CA LEU A 52 3.94 -4.85 5.58
C LEU A 52 4.05 -5.18 7.08
N TYR A 53 5.26 -5.00 7.62
CA TYR A 53 5.56 -5.34 9.01
C TYR A 53 4.97 -4.37 10.04
N ASP A 54 4.97 -3.08 9.73
CA ASP A 54 4.48 -2.04 10.62
C ASP A 54 3.73 -0.98 9.81
N LEU A 55 2.71 -0.40 10.43
CA LEU A 55 1.91 0.68 9.87
C LEU A 55 1.48 1.59 11.02
N THR A 56 2.05 2.79 11.06
CA THR A 56 1.79 3.73 12.15
C THR A 56 1.32 5.08 11.63
N GLU A 57 0.53 5.81 12.43
CA GLU A 57 0.14 7.16 12.05
C GLU A 57 1.39 8.06 12.07
N ASN A 58 1.63 8.77 10.97
CA ASN A 58 2.68 9.77 10.91
C ASN A 58 2.28 11.00 11.73
N HIS A 59 2.81 11.08 12.95
CA HIS A 59 2.55 12.18 13.88
C HIS A 59 3.06 13.54 13.38
N THR A 60 4.05 13.56 12.49
CA THR A 60 4.58 14.80 11.90
C THR A 60 3.60 15.38 10.88
N LEU A 61 2.91 14.52 10.13
CA LEU A 61 1.92 14.91 9.12
C LEU A 61 0.50 15.04 9.68
N ARG A 62 0.28 14.61 10.92
CA ARG A 62 -1.01 14.69 11.59
C ARG A 62 -1.44 16.15 11.75
N LYS A 63 -2.65 16.44 11.29
CA LYS A 63 -3.33 17.71 11.53
C LYS A 63 -4.41 17.52 12.59
N ASN A 64 -4.41 18.34 13.62
CA ASN A 64 -5.46 18.33 14.65
C ASN A 64 -6.60 19.33 14.34
N GLU A 65 -6.50 20.07 13.24
CA GLU A 65 -7.50 21.05 12.82
C GLU A 65 -8.72 20.36 12.20
N GLN A 66 -9.91 20.78 12.61
CA GLN A 66 -11.15 20.34 11.99
C GLN A 66 -11.37 21.07 10.66
N ILE A 67 -11.60 20.32 9.58
CA ILE A 67 -11.95 20.89 8.28
C ILE A 67 -13.42 21.27 8.34
N ARG A 68 -13.73 22.57 8.23
CA ARG A 68 -15.09 23.09 8.20
C ARG A 68 -15.47 23.42 6.76
N GLU A 69 -16.55 22.84 6.30
CA GLU A 69 -17.10 23.06 4.96
C GLU A 69 -18.48 23.70 5.12
N ILE A 70 -18.64 24.92 4.58
CA ILE A 70 -19.93 25.61 4.58
C ILE A 70 -20.69 25.15 3.34
N LYS A 71 -21.82 24.48 3.55
CA LYS A 71 -22.70 24.02 2.47
C LYS A 71 -23.57 25.17 1.97
N ALA A 72 -24.12 25.03 0.77
CA ALA A 72 -24.96 26.05 0.13
C ALA A 72 -26.23 26.40 0.93
N ASP A 73 -26.70 25.48 1.79
CA ASP A 73 -27.83 25.66 2.71
C ASP A 73 -27.46 26.37 4.03
N ARG A 74 -26.22 26.89 4.13
CA ARG A 74 -25.64 27.54 5.33
C ARG A 74 -25.45 26.60 6.53
N THR A 75 -25.52 25.29 6.32
CA THR A 75 -25.09 24.33 7.34
C THR A 75 -23.56 24.21 7.34
N ILE A 76 -22.99 23.92 8.51
CA ILE A 76 -21.55 23.70 8.68
C ILE A 76 -21.33 22.21 8.83
N ASP A 77 -20.62 21.62 7.88
CA ASP A 77 -20.12 20.25 8.00
C ASP A 77 -18.72 20.29 8.59
N THR A 78 -18.45 19.42 9.56
CA THR A 78 -17.16 19.37 10.26
C THR A 78 -16.56 17.99 10.04
N LYS A 79 -15.48 17.93 9.28
CA LYS A 79 -14.76 16.69 8.97
C LYS A 79 -13.43 16.64 9.70
N LYS A 80 -13.10 15.45 10.20
CA LYS A 80 -11.74 15.16 10.67
C LYS A 80 -10.81 15.11 9.45
N PRO A 81 -9.57 15.62 9.56
CA PRO A 81 -8.60 15.49 8.49
C PRO A 81 -8.24 14.00 8.29
N PRO A 82 -7.88 13.59 7.08
CA PRO A 82 -7.48 12.22 6.82
C PRO A 82 -6.18 11.90 7.56
N ALA A 83 -6.14 10.73 8.20
CA ALA A 83 -4.91 10.20 8.78
C ALA A 83 -3.89 9.91 7.67
N ARG A 84 -2.61 10.03 8.02
CA ARG A 84 -1.46 9.72 7.17
C ARG A 84 -0.69 8.63 7.88
N PHE A 85 -0.35 7.57 7.17
CA PHE A 85 0.35 6.43 7.72
C PHE A 85 1.69 6.25 7.01
N ASP A 86 2.68 5.79 7.76
CA ASP A 86 3.99 5.36 7.29
C ASP A 86 4.21 3.87 7.58
#